data_AF-A0AAE0W0P7-F1
#
_entry.id   AF-A0AAE0W0P7-F1
#
_cell.length_a   1.000
_cell.length_b   1.000
_cell.length_c   1.000
_cell.angle_alpha   90.00
_cell.angle_beta   90.00
_cell.angle_gamma   90.00
#
_symmetry.space_group_name_H-M   'P 1'
#
loop_
_entity.id
_entity.type
_entity.pdbx_description
1 polymer ?
#
loop_
_entity_poly.entity_id
_entity_poly.type
_entity_poly.pdbx_seq_one_letter_code
_entity_poly.pdbx_strand_id
1 'polypeptide(L)'
;MPSCVNLIGQTEEPARGGNPTAQGVIIYYGKCSDTATQEMIRKNFQKLVEADILSSSFCNASSLCNVGNIQVRCGIVNVRKRRDVQARNQIEVIISVQLPSSLEQTFQTEYDQITAIFQHLEYTLSSLNSSAIVDDLELTFVGIQNKSIEIECPVGTIPAPNMYACVNCSAGTFYDSTIMSCVHCDKGWYQDLTGQLSCKACQEFTTTRTIRAISEDACESACAPGYWSVDGVTPCSPCDTGTYQENYGQIHCIRCRGSQTTLLLAAKSPDLCQEFDIIFPPGQSKNCSLKVINAINTSSVSLTWWIQIRQDSSGKIIHLLNGNDDILSLYIERE
;
A
#
# COMPACT_ATOMS: atom_id res chain seq x y z
N MET A 1 22.00 -8.83 -39.19
CA MET A 1 22.74 -8.01 -38.20
C MET A 1 22.00 -6.70 -38.10
N PRO A 2 21.55 -6.20 -36.93
CA PRO A 2 20.71 -5.01 -36.94
C PRO A 2 21.61 -3.80 -37.15
N SER A 3 21.64 -3.33 -38.39
CA SER A 3 22.03 -1.97 -38.78
C SER A 3 21.04 -1.01 -38.11
N CYS A 4 21.51 0.11 -37.57
CA CYS A 4 20.63 1.07 -36.91
C CYS A 4 20.79 2.44 -37.55
N VAL A 5 19.65 3.10 -37.80
CA VAL A 5 19.60 4.41 -38.46
C VAL A 5 18.44 5.28 -37.91
N ASN A 6 18.79 6.56 -37.72
CA ASN A 6 18.10 7.87 -37.58
C ASN A 6 16.98 8.20 -36.56
N LEU A 7 17.19 9.36 -35.92
CA LEU A 7 16.21 10.38 -35.48
C LEU A 7 16.84 11.80 -35.77
N ILE A 8 16.03 12.80 -36.18
CA ILE A 8 16.32 13.94 -37.13
C ILE A 8 16.74 15.32 -36.49
N GLY A 9 17.39 16.25 -37.25
CA GLY A 9 17.85 17.68 -37.02
C GLY A 9 19.02 18.28 -37.93
N GLN A 10 18.88 19.20 -38.91
CA GLN A 10 19.94 19.64 -39.91
C GLN A 10 20.39 21.00 -39.45
N THR A 11 21.68 21.25 -39.62
CA THR A 11 22.22 22.57 -39.95
C THR A 11 23.17 22.42 -41.13
N GLU A 12 22.92 23.11 -42.25
CA GLU A 12 23.96 23.38 -43.25
C GLU A 12 24.84 24.55 -42.76
N GLU A 13 26.16 24.45 -42.94
CA GLU A 13 27.05 25.62 -42.95
C GLU A 13 27.12 26.23 -44.37
N PRO A 14 27.43 27.53 -44.51
CA PRO A 14 26.77 28.41 -45.47
C PRO A 14 27.38 28.35 -46.88
N ALA A 15 26.53 28.23 -47.89
CA ALA A 15 26.80 28.73 -49.23
C ALA A 15 25.92 29.98 -49.50
N ARG A 16 26.58 31.05 -49.93
CA ARG A 16 26.09 32.44 -50.07
C ARG A 16 24.65 32.59 -50.57
N GLY A 17 23.84 33.32 -49.78
CA GLY A 17 22.69 34.07 -50.24
C GLY A 17 21.36 33.31 -50.20
N GLY A 18 20.76 33.20 -49.02
CA GLY A 18 19.39 32.70 -48.83
C GLY A 18 18.97 32.83 -47.36
N ASN A 19 17.74 33.26 -47.11
CA ASN A 19 17.17 33.57 -45.78
C ASN A 19 17.03 32.30 -44.90
N PRO A 20 17.16 32.37 -43.57
CA PRO A 20 17.29 31.19 -42.71
C PRO A 20 15.93 30.75 -42.15
N THR A 21 15.28 29.70 -42.69
CA THR A 21 14.13 29.07 -42.03
C THR A 21 13.90 27.64 -42.55
N ALA A 22 14.51 26.63 -41.90
CA ALA A 22 14.01 25.27 -41.64
C ALA A 22 15.17 24.34 -41.21
N GLN A 23 15.17 23.91 -39.93
CA GLN A 23 16.13 22.96 -39.33
C GLN A 23 15.78 21.52 -39.75
N GLY A 24 16.75 20.73 -40.22
CA GLY A 24 16.51 19.45 -40.97
C GLY A 24 16.91 18.12 -40.30
N VAL A 25 17.90 17.34 -40.79
CA VAL A 25 18.37 15.97 -40.36
C VAL A 25 19.77 15.84 -39.64
N ILE A 26 19.87 15.15 -38.47
CA ILE A 26 21.13 14.71 -37.80
C ILE A 26 21.38 13.26 -38.18
N ILE A 27 22.58 12.95 -38.68
CA ILE A 27 22.97 11.60 -39.11
C ILE A 27 23.99 11.00 -38.13
N TYR A 28 23.83 9.70 -37.85
CA TYR A 28 24.71 8.92 -36.99
C TYR A 28 25.18 7.67 -37.73
N TYR A 29 26.41 7.24 -37.43
CA TYR A 29 27.02 6.07 -38.04
C TYR A 29 27.34 5.02 -36.97
N GLY A 30 26.89 3.78 -37.15
CA GLY A 30 27.16 2.66 -36.25
C GLY A 30 25.92 1.85 -35.88
N LYS A 31 26.08 0.78 -35.09
CA LYS A 31 24.91 0.05 -34.54
C LYS A 31 24.45 0.79 -33.28
N CYS A 32 23.15 0.98 -33.12
CA CYS A 32 22.55 1.63 -31.95
C CYS A 32 22.74 0.78 -30.68
N SER A 33 22.98 -0.52 -30.81
CA SER A 33 23.40 -1.36 -29.68
C SER A 33 24.75 -0.95 -29.09
N ASP A 34 25.57 -0.22 -29.85
CA ASP A 34 26.92 0.14 -29.44
C ASP A 34 26.88 1.43 -28.59
N THR A 35 27.56 1.42 -27.44
CA THR A 35 27.57 2.53 -26.48
C THR A 35 28.07 3.84 -27.08
N ALA A 36 29.04 3.78 -28.00
CA ALA A 36 29.56 4.95 -28.70
C ALA A 36 28.49 5.61 -29.61
N THR A 37 27.68 4.80 -30.29
CA THR A 37 26.57 5.27 -31.13
C THR A 37 25.46 5.88 -30.27
N GLN A 38 25.11 5.23 -29.16
CA GLN A 38 24.12 5.76 -28.20
C GLN A 38 24.55 7.11 -27.61
N GLU A 39 25.83 7.26 -27.26
CA GLU A 39 26.37 8.50 -26.72
C GLU A 39 26.39 9.63 -27.76
N MET A 40 26.64 9.30 -29.03
CA MET A 40 26.55 10.26 -30.13
C MET A 40 25.09 10.74 -30.31
N ILE A 41 24.12 9.81 -30.33
CA ILE A 41 22.68 10.11 -30.38
C ILE A 41 22.28 11.00 -29.20
N ARG A 42 22.72 10.65 -27.99
CA ARG A 42 22.47 11.40 -26.76
C ARG A 42 22.91 12.86 -26.90
N LYS A 43 24.16 13.10 -27.30
CA LYS A 43 24.75 14.46 -27.39
C LYS A 43 24.10 15.33 -28.45
N ASN A 44 23.73 14.74 -29.58
CA ASN A 44 23.12 15.50 -30.67
C ASN A 44 21.65 15.81 -30.38
N PHE A 45 20.92 14.89 -29.74
CA PHE A 45 19.58 15.18 -29.24
C PHE A 45 19.61 16.25 -28.14
N GLN A 46 20.61 16.18 -27.25
CA GLN A 46 20.87 17.22 -26.24
C GLN A 46 21.01 18.60 -26.89
N LYS A 47 21.88 18.72 -27.91
CA LYS A 47 22.07 19.99 -28.64
C LYS A 47 20.80 20.50 -29.32
N LEU A 48 19.99 19.62 -29.90
CA LEU A 48 18.73 20.00 -30.54
C LEU A 48 17.75 20.59 -29.51
N VAL A 49 17.61 19.93 -28.37
CA VAL A 49 16.74 20.39 -27.28
C VAL A 49 17.27 21.70 -26.67
N GLU A 50 18.57 21.81 -26.46
CA GLU A 50 19.21 23.02 -25.93
C GLU A 50 19.11 24.21 -26.90
N ALA A 51 19.27 23.99 -28.20
CA ALA A 51 19.27 25.06 -29.19
C ALA A 51 17.87 25.61 -29.51
N ASP A 52 16.83 24.79 -29.45
CA ASP A 52 15.47 25.18 -29.87
C ASP A 52 14.53 25.42 -28.68
N ILE A 53 14.58 24.57 -27.65
CA ILE A 53 13.68 24.65 -26.49
C ILE A 53 14.24 25.57 -25.40
N LEU A 54 15.54 25.49 -25.08
CA LEU A 54 16.14 26.31 -24.01
C LEU A 54 16.49 27.73 -24.41
N SER A 55 16.62 28.01 -25.72
CA SER A 55 16.88 29.36 -26.25
C SER A 55 15.62 30.23 -26.34
N SER A 56 14.44 29.62 -26.20
CA SER A 56 13.16 30.31 -26.18
C SER A 56 13.02 31.22 -24.95
N SER A 57 12.18 32.26 -25.04
CA SER A 57 11.90 33.21 -23.95
C SER A 57 11.41 32.58 -22.64
N PHE A 58 11.14 31.28 -22.63
CA PHE A 58 10.63 30.52 -21.50
C PHE A 58 11.71 30.03 -20.53
N CYS A 59 12.94 29.74 -20.99
CA CYS A 59 14.08 29.37 -20.13
C CYS A 59 15.12 30.49 -19.98
N ASN A 60 14.84 31.69 -20.50
CA ASN A 60 15.76 32.84 -20.47
C ASN A 60 15.89 33.50 -19.08
N ALA A 61 15.02 33.16 -18.13
CA ALA A 61 15.19 33.52 -16.74
C ALA A 61 15.66 32.28 -15.97
N SER A 62 16.93 32.30 -15.57
CA SER A 62 17.59 31.41 -14.61
C SER A 62 17.91 29.97 -15.06
N SER A 63 18.92 29.44 -14.39
CA SER A 63 19.47 28.08 -14.36
C SER A 63 18.45 26.95 -14.07
N LEU A 64 17.19 27.07 -14.52
CA LEU A 64 16.04 26.26 -14.12
C LEU A 64 15.72 25.12 -15.10
N CYS A 65 16.20 25.20 -16.34
CA CYS A 65 15.97 24.17 -17.35
C CYS A 65 17.31 23.49 -17.68
N ASN A 66 17.59 22.34 -17.07
CA ASN A 66 18.67 21.47 -17.54
C ASN A 66 18.06 20.23 -18.19
N VAL A 67 18.51 19.91 -19.40
CA VAL A 67 18.19 18.61 -20.02
C VAL A 67 18.93 17.57 -19.20
N GLY A 68 18.20 16.83 -18.37
CA GLY A 68 18.74 15.82 -17.47
C GLY A 68 19.15 14.55 -18.20
N ASN A 69 18.90 13.39 -17.58
CA ASN A 69 19.38 12.10 -18.06
C ASN A 69 18.70 11.69 -19.40
N ILE A 70 19.36 11.92 -20.53
CA ILE A 70 18.91 11.43 -21.83
C ILE A 70 19.32 9.95 -21.95
N GLN A 71 18.33 9.06 -22.02
CA GLN A 71 18.56 7.64 -22.27
C GLN A 71 18.16 7.25 -23.69
N VAL A 72 19.07 6.59 -24.40
CA VAL A 72 18.82 6.04 -25.74
C VAL A 72 18.69 4.53 -25.62
N ARG A 73 17.52 3.99 -25.95
CA ARG A 73 17.26 2.54 -25.95
C ARG A 73 17.01 2.07 -27.36
N CYS A 74 17.64 0.96 -27.75
CA CYS A 74 17.56 0.41 -29.09
C CYS A 74 17.07 -1.04 -29.04
N GLY A 75 15.99 -1.35 -29.73
CA GLY A 75 15.46 -2.71 -29.83
C GLY A 75 13.94 -2.78 -29.76
N ILE A 76 13.40 -3.93 -29.40
CA ILE A 76 11.96 -4.12 -29.26
C ILE A 76 11.52 -3.46 -27.94
N VAL A 77 10.78 -2.37 -28.03
CA VAL A 77 10.19 -1.69 -26.87
C VAL A 77 8.76 -2.22 -26.67
N ASN A 78 8.49 -2.80 -25.51
CA ASN A 78 7.17 -3.36 -25.18
C ASN A 78 6.16 -2.23 -24.91
N VAL A 79 5.52 -1.72 -25.97
CA VAL A 79 4.37 -0.82 -25.81
C VAL A 79 3.16 -1.66 -25.40
N ARG A 80 2.64 -1.47 -24.18
CA ARG A 80 1.45 -2.20 -23.72
C ARG A 80 0.22 -1.85 -24.58
N LYS A 81 -0.31 -2.89 -25.23
CA LYS A 81 -1.66 -3.13 -25.78
C LYS A 81 -2.09 -2.38 -27.07
N ARG A 82 -1.89 -3.06 -28.21
CA ARG A 82 -2.99 -3.59 -29.07
C ARG A 82 -2.48 -4.83 -29.81
N ARG A 83 -3.30 -5.88 -29.87
CA ARG A 83 -3.02 -7.15 -30.56
C ARG A 83 -2.97 -6.91 -32.08
N ASP A 84 -1.80 -6.53 -32.62
CA ASP A 84 -1.36 -6.79 -34.01
C ASP A 84 -0.10 -6.04 -34.44
N VAL A 85 0.53 -5.24 -33.57
CA VAL A 85 1.76 -4.53 -33.99
C VAL A 85 2.94 -5.49 -33.90
N GLN A 86 3.45 -5.93 -35.05
CA GLN A 86 4.75 -6.61 -35.19
C GLN A 86 5.81 -5.90 -34.34
N ALA A 87 6.56 -6.68 -33.56
CA ALA A 87 7.71 -6.18 -32.81
C ALA A 87 8.72 -5.55 -33.79
N ARG A 88 8.70 -4.22 -33.89
CA ARG A 88 9.66 -3.45 -34.69
C ARG A 88 10.81 -3.03 -33.80
N ASN A 89 12.02 -2.98 -34.36
CA ASN A 89 13.14 -2.32 -33.69
C ASN A 89 12.82 -0.83 -33.61
N GLN A 90 12.81 -0.29 -32.41
CA GLN A 90 12.52 1.11 -32.11
C GLN A 90 13.74 1.73 -31.40
N ILE A 91 13.90 3.04 -31.61
CA ILE A 91 14.81 3.88 -30.83
C ILE A 91 13.92 4.70 -29.90
N GLU A 92 14.01 4.46 -28.60
CA GLU A 92 13.31 5.22 -27.57
C GLU A 92 14.31 6.19 -26.94
N VAL A 93 14.00 7.49 -27.02
CA VAL A 93 14.77 8.56 -26.36
C VAL A 93 13.95 9.06 -25.18
N ILE A 94 14.42 8.78 -23.97
CA ILE A 94 13.79 9.22 -22.73
C ILE A 94 14.52 10.46 -22.25
N ILE A 95 13.78 11.53 -21.95
CA ILE A 95 14.33 12.81 -21.52
C ILE A 95 13.68 13.15 -20.18
N SER A 96 14.51 13.32 -19.16
CA SER A 96 14.09 13.86 -17.87
C SER A 96 14.51 15.32 -17.81
N VAL A 97 13.56 16.24 -17.69
CA VAL A 97 13.85 17.65 -17.45
C VAL A 97 13.73 17.90 -15.95
N GLN A 98 14.83 18.32 -15.32
CA GLN A 98 14.83 18.67 -13.90
C GLN A 98 14.45 20.14 -13.76
N LEU A 99 13.44 20.41 -12.94
CA LEU A 99 12.98 21.76 -12.61
C LEU A 99 13.32 22.04 -11.13
N PRO A 100 13.79 23.25 -10.79
CA PRO A 100 14.12 23.60 -9.41
C PRO A 100 12.87 23.73 -8.53
N SER A 101 12.98 23.22 -7.32
CA SER A 101 11.89 23.01 -6.36
C SER A 101 11.57 24.23 -5.48
N SER A 102 11.94 25.45 -5.86
CA SER A 102 11.73 26.64 -5.02
C SER A 102 10.35 27.25 -5.23
N LEU A 103 9.30 26.55 -4.80
CA LEU A 103 7.93 26.96 -5.08
C LEU A 103 7.03 26.94 -3.88
N GLU A 104 7.04 28.08 -3.20
CA GLU A 104 6.14 28.34 -2.09
C GLU A 104 4.93 29.20 -2.46
N GLN A 105 4.69 29.63 -3.72
CA GLN A 105 3.47 30.44 -3.95
C GLN A 105 2.81 30.62 -5.32
N THR A 106 3.26 30.08 -6.46
CA THR A 106 2.50 30.27 -7.73
C THR A 106 2.66 29.12 -8.72
N PHE A 107 2.09 27.96 -8.37
CA PHE A 107 2.10 26.77 -9.24
C PHE A 107 1.29 26.93 -10.52
N GLN A 108 0.35 27.88 -10.62
CA GLN A 108 -0.47 28.03 -11.84
C GLN A 108 0.35 28.55 -13.02
N THR A 109 1.16 29.58 -12.81
CA THR A 109 1.99 30.18 -13.85
C THR A 109 3.08 29.25 -14.34
N GLU A 110 3.63 28.42 -13.45
CA GLU A 110 4.64 27.44 -13.82
C GLU A 110 4.06 26.17 -14.40
N TYR A 111 2.86 25.75 -13.97
CA TYR A 111 2.17 24.65 -14.65
C TYR A 111 1.84 25.02 -16.10
N ASP A 112 1.38 26.24 -16.33
CA ASP A 112 1.14 26.76 -17.68
C ASP A 112 2.46 26.81 -18.48
N GLN A 113 3.59 27.17 -17.84
CA GLN A 113 4.92 27.09 -18.45
C GLN A 113 5.34 25.65 -18.77
N ILE A 114 5.14 24.70 -17.86
CA ILE A 114 5.47 23.28 -18.06
C ILE A 114 4.62 22.70 -19.19
N THR A 115 3.33 23.00 -19.22
CA THR A 115 2.42 22.58 -20.29
C THR A 115 2.81 23.20 -21.62
N ALA A 116 3.17 24.49 -21.63
CA ALA A 116 3.67 25.17 -22.82
C ALA A 116 5.01 24.58 -23.31
N ILE A 117 5.92 24.18 -22.41
CA ILE A 117 7.16 23.48 -22.75
C ILE A 117 6.85 22.13 -23.40
N PHE A 118 5.93 21.34 -22.83
CA PHE A 118 5.54 20.06 -23.43
C PHE A 118 4.86 20.23 -24.79
N GLN A 119 4.00 21.25 -24.95
CA GLN A 119 3.34 21.57 -26.21
C GLN A 119 4.34 22.06 -27.26
N HIS A 120 5.32 22.88 -26.85
CA HIS A 120 6.37 23.37 -27.74
C HIS A 120 7.32 22.24 -28.15
N LEU A 121 7.72 21.37 -27.21
CA LEU A 121 8.49 20.15 -27.51
C LEU A 121 7.77 19.26 -28.50
N GLU A 122 6.47 19.02 -28.29
CA GLU A 122 5.66 18.24 -29.20
C GLU A 122 5.51 18.90 -30.56
N TYR A 123 5.36 20.22 -30.61
CA TYR A 123 5.34 20.98 -31.85
C TYR A 123 6.67 20.90 -32.60
N THR A 124 7.81 21.22 -31.96
CA THR A 124 9.15 21.11 -32.54
C THR A 124 9.41 19.69 -33.04
N LEU A 125 9.19 18.67 -32.22
CA LEU A 125 9.41 17.27 -32.60
C LEU A 125 8.43 16.79 -33.69
N SER A 126 7.18 17.26 -33.70
CA SER A 126 6.22 16.95 -34.76
C SER A 126 6.50 17.73 -36.05
N SER A 127 7.13 18.90 -35.98
CA SER A 127 7.58 19.64 -37.16
C SER A 127 8.81 18.99 -37.81
N LEU A 128 9.57 18.19 -37.05
CA LEU A 128 10.59 17.27 -37.57
C LEU A 128 9.99 16.03 -38.27
N ASN A 129 8.65 15.96 -38.46
CA ASN A 129 8.01 14.92 -39.26
C ASN A 129 8.41 15.01 -40.73
N SER A 130 9.56 14.41 -41.04
CA SER A 130 9.89 13.93 -42.35
C SER A 130 10.17 12.45 -42.19
N SER A 131 9.37 11.60 -42.84
CA SER A 131 9.75 10.20 -43.03
C SER A 131 11.10 10.21 -43.74
N ALA A 132 12.09 9.53 -43.16
CA ALA A 132 13.41 9.41 -43.76
C ALA A 132 13.53 8.02 -44.35
N ILE A 133 14.00 7.93 -45.59
CA ILE A 133 14.37 6.67 -46.22
C ILE A 133 15.89 6.56 -46.13
N VAL A 134 16.40 5.54 -45.45
CA VAL A 134 17.83 5.18 -45.48
C VAL A 134 17.99 3.71 -45.76
N ASP A 135 18.78 3.37 -46.78
CA ASP A 135 18.99 1.99 -47.22
C ASP A 135 17.67 1.20 -47.35
N ASP A 136 16.68 1.83 -48.03
CA ASP A 136 15.31 1.32 -48.23
C ASP A 136 14.46 1.12 -46.96
N LEU A 137 14.94 1.60 -45.81
CA LEU A 137 14.19 1.60 -44.56
C LEU A 137 13.44 2.92 -44.35
N GLU A 138 12.11 2.85 -44.28
CA GLU A 138 11.26 3.99 -43.93
C GLU A 138 11.22 4.17 -42.40
N LEU A 139 11.72 5.30 -41.93
CA LEU A 139 11.72 5.68 -40.52
C LEU A 139 10.61 6.69 -40.27
N THR A 140 9.73 6.36 -39.33
CA THR A 140 8.60 7.19 -38.93
C THR A 140 8.71 7.57 -37.47
N PHE A 141 8.55 8.86 -37.19
CA PHE A 141 8.43 9.35 -35.82
C PHE A 141 7.06 8.94 -35.27
N VAL A 142 7.04 8.30 -34.10
CA VAL A 142 5.82 7.72 -33.48
C VAL A 142 5.23 8.64 -32.39
N GLY A 143 5.81 9.82 -32.17
CA GLY A 143 5.32 10.79 -31.18
C GLY A 143 5.93 10.60 -29.79
N ILE A 144 5.69 11.59 -28.91
CA ILE A 144 6.08 11.55 -27.50
C ILE A 144 5.08 10.67 -26.74
N GLN A 145 5.58 9.66 -26.03
CA GLN A 145 4.77 8.76 -25.21
C GLN A 145 5.12 8.94 -23.72
N ASN A 146 4.20 8.58 -22.81
CA ASN A 146 4.41 8.56 -21.35
C ASN A 146 4.94 9.88 -20.76
N LYS A 147 4.25 11.01 -21.02
CA LYS A 147 4.56 12.30 -20.38
C LYS A 147 4.20 12.21 -18.89
N SER A 148 5.19 12.14 -18.02
CA SER A 148 5.02 12.17 -16.56
C SER A 148 5.83 13.31 -15.97
N ILE A 149 5.24 14.00 -15.00
CA ILE A 149 5.92 15.02 -14.19
C ILE A 149 6.05 14.41 -12.80
N GLU A 150 7.29 14.15 -12.38
CA GLU A 150 7.61 13.71 -11.03
C GLU A 150 7.94 14.93 -10.19
N ILE A 151 7.18 15.13 -9.11
CA ILE A 151 7.36 16.27 -8.20
C ILE A 151 8.01 15.73 -6.94
N GLU A 152 9.23 16.19 -6.65
CA GLU A 152 9.87 15.95 -5.37
C GLU A 152 9.32 16.93 -4.34
N CYS A 153 8.66 16.38 -3.32
CA CYS A 153 8.07 17.16 -2.25
C CYS A 153 8.92 17.13 -0.98
N PRO A 154 9.05 18.25 -0.25
CA PRO A 154 9.69 18.26 1.06
C PRO A 154 9.08 17.25 2.03
N VAL A 155 9.88 16.80 2.99
CA VAL A 155 9.45 15.87 4.05
C VAL A 155 8.23 16.45 4.78
N GLY A 156 7.17 15.63 4.94
CA GLY A 156 5.88 16.06 5.50
C GLY A 156 4.83 16.41 4.45
N THR A 157 5.20 16.48 3.17
CA THR A 157 4.28 16.80 2.06
C THR A 157 4.27 15.72 0.98
N ILE A 158 3.16 15.63 0.24
CA ILE A 158 3.00 14.74 -0.91
C ILE A 158 2.52 15.51 -2.15
N PRO A 159 2.82 15.03 -3.37
CA PRO A 159 2.29 15.63 -4.59
C PRO A 159 0.77 15.55 -4.61
N ALA A 160 0.10 16.67 -4.87
CA ALA A 160 -1.35 16.69 -4.99
C ALA A 160 -1.81 16.08 -6.33
N PRO A 161 -2.84 15.22 -6.35
CA PRO A 161 -3.37 14.71 -7.60
C PRO A 161 -3.98 15.85 -8.42
N ASN A 162 -3.48 16.06 -9.64
CA ASN A 162 -3.92 17.11 -10.58
C ASN A 162 -3.61 18.55 -10.15
N MET A 163 -2.79 18.73 -9.11
CA MET A 163 -2.19 20.02 -8.75
C MET A 163 -0.70 19.80 -8.70
N TYR A 164 0.07 20.55 -9.47
CA TYR A 164 1.53 20.42 -9.51
C TYR A 164 2.19 20.96 -8.23
N ALA A 165 1.55 20.79 -7.08
CA ALA A 165 1.90 21.36 -5.80
C ALA A 165 2.10 20.28 -4.75
N CYS A 166 2.92 20.58 -3.76
CA CYS A 166 3.06 19.76 -2.57
C CYS A 166 2.02 20.17 -1.54
N VAL A 167 1.33 19.18 -0.97
CA VAL A 167 0.35 19.39 0.10
C VAL A 167 0.79 18.65 1.36
N ASN A 168 0.58 19.28 2.52
CA ASN A 168 0.87 18.67 3.81
C ASN A 168 0.05 17.39 4.01
N CYS A 169 0.66 16.39 4.66
CA CYS A 169 -0.12 15.30 5.22
C CYS A 169 -1.20 15.85 6.17
N SER A 170 -2.46 15.49 5.96
CA SER A 170 -3.58 16.02 6.74
C SER A 170 -3.52 15.57 8.19
N ALA A 171 -4.25 16.24 9.08
CA ALA A 171 -4.49 15.72 10.43
C ALA A 171 -5.03 14.27 10.38
N GLY A 172 -4.69 13.48 11.40
CA GLY A 172 -4.91 12.05 11.50
C GLY A 172 -4.02 11.21 10.58
N THR A 173 -3.04 11.83 9.93
CA THR A 173 -2.02 11.14 9.13
C THR A 173 -0.63 11.64 9.46
N PHE A 174 0.38 10.82 9.14
CA PHE A 174 1.78 11.21 9.21
C PHE A 174 2.50 10.85 7.91
N TYR A 175 3.57 11.55 7.60
CA TYR A 175 4.41 11.27 6.44
C TYR A 175 5.38 10.13 6.74
N ASP A 176 5.27 9.05 5.97
CA ASP A 176 6.21 7.94 6.00
C ASP A 176 7.28 8.15 4.92
N SER A 177 8.52 8.39 5.36
CA SER A 177 9.68 8.63 4.48
C SER A 177 10.12 7.41 3.68
N THR A 178 9.73 6.19 4.08
CA THR A 178 10.12 4.96 3.38
C THR A 178 9.31 4.73 2.12
N ILE A 179 8.02 5.09 2.15
CA ILE A 179 7.10 4.97 1.02
C ILE A 179 6.69 6.32 0.41
N MET A 180 7.26 7.42 0.94
CA MET A 180 7.04 8.81 0.50
C MET A 180 5.54 9.17 0.40
N SER A 181 4.76 8.79 1.41
CA SER A 181 3.30 8.93 1.40
C SER A 181 2.74 9.25 2.78
N CYS A 182 1.52 9.78 2.82
CA CYS A 182 0.80 10.02 4.08
C CYS A 182 0.07 8.75 4.52
N VAL A 183 0.41 8.26 5.72
CA VAL A 183 -0.16 7.06 6.33
C VAL A 183 -1.11 7.47 7.45
N HIS A 184 -2.23 6.78 7.59
CA HIS A 184 -3.17 7.02 8.69
C HIS A 184 -2.54 6.69 10.04
N CYS A 185 -2.87 7.47 11.07
CA CYS A 185 -2.61 7.05 12.44
C CYS A 185 -3.40 5.79 12.75
N ASP A 186 -2.72 4.77 13.26
CA ASP A 186 -3.36 3.53 13.67
C ASP A 186 -4.28 3.73 14.88
N LYS A 187 -5.08 2.71 15.18
CA LYS A 187 -5.96 2.73 16.36
C LYS A 187 -5.11 2.89 17.63
N GLY A 188 -5.53 3.77 18.52
CA GLY A 188 -4.76 4.15 19.72
C GLY A 188 -3.76 5.28 19.49
N TRP A 189 -3.74 5.84 18.28
CA TRP A 189 -2.88 6.97 17.91
C TRP A 189 -3.69 8.07 17.22
N TYR A 190 -3.25 9.31 17.38
CA TYR A 190 -3.87 10.48 16.78
C TYR A 190 -2.83 11.48 16.27
N GLN A 191 -3.25 12.40 15.40
CA GLN A 191 -2.42 13.52 14.98
C GLN A 191 -3.28 14.74 14.68
N ASP A 192 -3.11 15.80 15.45
CA ASP A 192 -3.89 17.04 15.40
C ASP A 192 -3.30 18.09 14.45
N LEU A 193 -2.01 17.96 14.10
CA LEU A 193 -1.32 18.89 13.22
C LEU A 193 -1.11 18.30 11.82
N THR A 194 -0.97 19.17 10.82
CA THR A 194 -0.62 18.75 9.45
C THR A 194 0.90 18.64 9.27
N GLY A 195 1.33 17.90 8.25
CA GLY A 195 2.73 17.78 7.85
C GLY A 195 3.63 17.02 8.84
N GLN A 196 3.03 16.27 9.77
CA GLN A 196 3.77 15.58 10.82
C GLN A 196 4.39 14.27 10.34
N LEU A 197 5.47 13.85 10.99
CA LEU A 197 6.24 12.65 10.64
C LEU A 197 5.96 11.44 11.53
N SER A 198 5.08 11.62 12.52
CA SER A 198 4.63 10.56 13.42
C SER A 198 3.26 10.91 13.99
N CYS A 199 2.57 9.92 14.52
CA CYS A 199 1.35 10.11 15.32
C CYS A 199 1.70 10.14 16.82
N LYS A 200 0.83 10.78 17.60
CA LYS A 200 0.86 10.82 19.07
C LYS A 200 0.07 9.63 19.61
N ALA A 201 0.60 8.96 20.63
CA ALA A 201 -0.11 7.86 21.29
C ALA A 201 -1.20 8.41 22.21
N CYS A 202 -2.31 7.69 22.32
CA CYS A 202 -3.27 7.90 23.39
C CYS A 202 -2.64 7.62 24.77
N GLN A 203 -3.15 8.26 25.82
CA GLN A 203 -2.71 8.05 27.19
C GLN A 203 -3.00 6.62 27.67
N GLU A 204 -2.36 6.18 28.76
CA GLU A 204 -2.55 4.84 29.30
C GLU A 204 -4.04 4.50 29.49
N PHE A 205 -4.41 3.26 29.14
CA PHE A 205 -5.77 2.72 29.24
C PHE A 205 -6.81 3.43 28.35
N THR A 206 -6.38 4.27 27.41
CA THR A 206 -7.25 4.88 26.40
C THR A 206 -6.87 4.44 24.99
N THR A 207 -7.83 4.49 24.07
CA THR A 207 -7.62 4.17 22.66
C THR A 207 -8.61 4.92 21.79
N THR A 208 -8.30 5.08 20.50
CA THR A 208 -9.22 5.68 19.55
C THR A 208 -10.25 4.67 19.08
N ARG A 209 -11.48 5.11 18.81
CA ARG A 209 -12.52 4.23 18.24
C ARG A 209 -12.13 3.71 16.85
N THR A 210 -11.51 4.56 16.04
CA THR A 210 -11.10 4.27 14.66
C THR A 210 -9.65 4.69 14.41
N ILE A 211 -9.10 4.25 13.27
CA ILE A 211 -7.87 4.84 12.70
C ILE A 211 -8.12 6.30 12.30
N ARG A 212 -7.04 7.02 11.97
CA ARG A 212 -7.03 8.40 11.48
C ARG A 212 -7.64 9.42 12.45
N ALA A 213 -7.40 9.25 13.74
CA ALA A 213 -7.87 10.20 14.75
C ALA A 213 -7.14 11.55 14.64
N ILE A 214 -7.91 12.63 14.69
CA ILE A 214 -7.41 14.00 14.44
C ILE A 214 -7.21 14.82 15.72
N SER A 215 -7.46 14.26 16.90
CA SER A 215 -7.32 14.97 18.18
C SER A 215 -7.14 14.00 19.34
N GLU A 216 -6.60 14.51 20.45
CA GLU A 216 -6.50 13.76 21.71
C GLU A 216 -7.88 13.40 22.28
N ASP A 217 -8.89 14.25 22.05
CA ASP A 217 -10.28 14.00 22.49
C ASP A 217 -10.89 12.74 21.87
N ALA A 218 -10.30 12.22 20.78
CA ALA A 218 -10.70 10.95 20.18
C ALA A 218 -10.21 9.73 20.97
N CYS A 219 -9.32 9.91 21.96
CA CYS A 219 -8.85 8.86 22.86
C CYS A 219 -9.90 8.61 23.96
N GLU A 220 -10.69 7.55 23.77
CA GLU A 220 -11.73 7.13 24.71
C GLU A 220 -11.19 6.03 25.64
N SER A 221 -11.88 5.78 26.76
CA SER A 221 -11.51 4.70 27.69
C SER A 221 -11.55 3.34 26.99
N ALA A 222 -10.43 2.65 26.95
CA ALA A 222 -10.31 1.33 26.35
C ALA A 222 -10.95 0.28 27.28
N CYS A 223 -11.53 -0.77 26.70
CA CYS A 223 -12.02 -1.89 27.51
C CYS A 223 -10.86 -2.53 28.30
N ALA A 224 -11.04 -2.68 29.61
CA ALA A 224 -10.04 -3.30 30.47
C ALA A 224 -9.92 -4.81 30.22
N PRO A 225 -8.83 -5.46 30.64
CA PRO A 225 -8.70 -6.92 30.58
C PRO A 225 -9.90 -7.62 31.25
N GLY A 226 -10.37 -8.66 30.60
CA GLY A 226 -11.62 -9.36 30.92
C GLY A 226 -12.88 -8.74 30.30
N TYR A 227 -12.77 -7.62 29.57
CA TYR A 227 -13.90 -6.96 28.95
C TYR A 227 -13.65 -6.71 27.45
N TRP A 228 -14.72 -6.51 26.71
CA TRP A 228 -14.69 -6.23 25.28
C TRP A 228 -15.87 -5.34 24.87
N SER A 229 -15.77 -4.71 23.70
CA SER A 229 -16.89 -4.04 23.03
C SER A 229 -16.70 -4.13 21.53
N VAL A 230 -17.69 -3.76 20.72
CA VAL A 230 -17.60 -3.88 19.24
C VAL A 230 -16.47 -3.07 18.63
N ASP A 231 -16.05 -2.00 19.31
CA ASP A 231 -15.04 -1.04 18.89
C ASP A 231 -13.89 -0.91 19.89
N GLY A 232 -13.90 -1.69 20.97
CA GLY A 232 -12.82 -1.77 21.97
C GLY A 232 -12.79 -0.59 22.95
N VAL A 233 -13.76 0.32 22.90
CA VAL A 233 -13.91 1.44 23.85
C VAL A 233 -15.19 1.27 24.66
N THR A 234 -15.30 2.00 25.78
CA THR A 234 -16.48 1.94 26.65
C THR A 234 -17.77 2.41 25.93
N PRO A 235 -18.95 1.83 26.26
CA PRO A 235 -19.22 0.84 27.31
C PRO A 235 -18.81 -0.59 26.93
N CYS A 236 -18.22 -1.31 27.88
CA CYS A 236 -17.69 -2.66 27.67
C CYS A 236 -18.52 -3.74 28.35
N SER A 237 -18.62 -4.89 27.70
CA SER A 237 -19.23 -6.11 28.22
C SER A 237 -18.16 -7.05 28.79
N PRO A 238 -18.44 -7.75 29.90
CA PRO A 238 -17.51 -8.75 30.43
C PRO A 238 -17.38 -9.92 29.44
N CYS A 239 -16.22 -10.58 29.44
CA CYS A 239 -16.06 -11.87 28.78
C CYS A 239 -16.91 -12.93 29.47
N ASP A 240 -17.65 -13.70 28.69
CA ASP A 240 -18.48 -14.80 29.19
C ASP A 240 -17.62 -15.98 29.69
N THR A 241 -18.20 -16.83 30.51
CA THR A 241 -17.56 -18.08 30.95
C THR A 241 -17.12 -18.92 29.76
N GLY A 242 -15.93 -19.53 29.86
CA GLY A 242 -15.27 -20.23 28.75
C GLY A 242 -14.44 -19.30 27.84
N THR A 243 -14.42 -18.00 28.12
CA THR A 243 -13.60 -17.01 27.41
C THR A 243 -12.82 -16.11 28.37
N TYR A 244 -11.76 -15.48 27.86
CA TYR A 244 -10.91 -14.54 28.59
C TYR A 244 -10.40 -13.42 27.66
N GLN A 245 -9.86 -12.35 28.25
CA GLN A 245 -9.15 -11.31 27.49
C GLN A 245 -8.06 -10.65 28.34
N GLU A 246 -6.82 -10.68 27.86
CA GLU A 246 -5.64 -10.19 28.58
C GLU A 246 -5.34 -8.72 28.32
N ASN A 247 -5.71 -8.23 27.14
CA ASN A 247 -5.27 -6.92 26.67
C ASN A 247 -6.38 -5.87 26.77
N TYR A 248 -5.97 -4.60 26.84
CA TYR A 248 -6.88 -3.47 26.74
C TYR A 248 -7.39 -3.29 25.31
N GLY A 249 -8.57 -2.67 25.16
CA GLY A 249 -9.05 -2.16 23.87
C GLY A 249 -9.58 -3.23 22.92
N GLN A 250 -9.93 -4.40 23.45
CA GLN A 250 -10.18 -5.60 22.66
C GLN A 250 -11.62 -5.70 22.20
N ILE A 251 -11.79 -6.21 20.97
CA ILE A 251 -13.11 -6.28 20.32
C ILE A 251 -13.79 -7.63 20.43
N HIS A 252 -13.10 -8.65 20.95
CA HIS A 252 -13.61 -9.99 21.18
C HIS A 252 -12.90 -10.63 22.37
N CYS A 253 -13.54 -11.62 23.00
CA CYS A 253 -12.91 -12.48 23.99
C CYS A 253 -12.31 -13.74 23.34
N ILE A 254 -11.20 -14.20 23.89
CA ILE A 254 -10.47 -15.38 23.46
C ILE A 254 -11.09 -16.60 24.13
N ARG A 255 -11.38 -17.65 23.37
CA ARG A 255 -11.89 -18.92 23.93
C ARG A 255 -10.78 -19.71 24.61
N CYS A 256 -11.11 -20.39 25.71
CA CYS A 256 -10.23 -21.39 26.29
C CYS A 256 -9.90 -22.52 25.30
N ARG A 257 -8.72 -23.12 25.45
CA ARG A 257 -8.27 -24.21 24.57
C ARG A 257 -8.81 -25.56 25.06
N GLY A 258 -9.13 -26.45 24.12
CA GLY A 258 -9.57 -27.81 24.43
C GLY A 258 -10.86 -27.85 25.25
N SER A 259 -10.85 -28.64 26.33
CA SER A 259 -11.95 -28.82 27.28
C SER A 259 -11.91 -27.85 28.48
N GLN A 260 -10.99 -26.89 28.48
CA GLN A 260 -10.86 -25.94 29.59
C GLN A 260 -11.96 -24.86 29.52
N THR A 261 -12.31 -24.31 30.68
CA THR A 261 -13.27 -23.21 30.79
C THR A 261 -12.86 -22.22 31.90
N THR A 262 -13.31 -20.97 31.78
CA THR A 262 -13.21 -19.99 32.87
C THR A 262 -14.44 -20.10 33.77
N LEU A 263 -14.23 -20.13 35.08
CA LEU A 263 -15.31 -20.33 36.06
C LEU A 263 -16.12 -19.07 36.34
N LEU A 264 -15.58 -17.90 36.01
CA LEU A 264 -16.18 -16.60 36.28
C LEU A 264 -16.20 -15.75 35.00
N LEU A 265 -17.13 -14.81 34.96
CA LEU A 265 -17.13 -13.74 33.96
C LEU A 265 -15.87 -12.87 34.10
N ALA A 266 -15.55 -12.17 33.02
CA ALA A 266 -14.43 -11.23 32.93
C ALA A 266 -13.05 -11.82 33.27
N ALA A 267 -12.82 -13.06 32.85
CA ALA A 267 -11.52 -13.70 32.99
C ALA A 267 -10.44 -12.93 32.21
N LYS A 268 -9.30 -12.69 32.87
CA LYS A 268 -8.25 -11.79 32.38
C LYS A 268 -7.02 -12.48 31.82
N SER A 269 -6.94 -13.80 31.90
CA SER A 269 -5.76 -14.57 31.49
C SER A 269 -6.16 -16.00 31.11
N PRO A 270 -5.41 -16.65 30.19
CA PRO A 270 -5.55 -18.06 29.89
C PRO A 270 -5.31 -18.96 31.10
N ASP A 271 -4.59 -18.51 32.14
CA ASP A 271 -4.36 -19.30 33.36
C ASP A 271 -5.65 -19.56 34.15
N LEU A 272 -6.68 -18.77 33.88
CA LEU A 272 -8.03 -18.98 34.43
C LEU A 272 -8.83 -20.02 33.64
N CYS A 273 -8.32 -20.51 32.51
CA CYS A 273 -8.87 -21.65 31.79
C CYS A 273 -8.43 -22.94 32.50
N GLN A 274 -9.37 -23.56 33.19
CA GLN A 274 -9.11 -24.78 33.95
C GLN A 274 -9.94 -25.93 33.39
N GLU A 275 -9.40 -27.14 33.46
CA GLU A 275 -10.20 -28.33 33.23
C GLU A 275 -11.23 -28.43 34.36
N PHE A 276 -12.49 -28.60 33.97
CA PHE A 276 -13.56 -28.82 34.92
C PHE A 276 -13.77 -30.32 35.10
N ASP A 277 -12.97 -30.94 35.96
CA ASP A 277 -13.20 -32.31 36.38
C ASP A 277 -14.23 -32.35 37.51
N ILE A 278 -15.37 -33.01 37.25
CA ILE A 278 -16.29 -33.38 38.33
C ILE A 278 -15.70 -34.58 39.05
N ILE A 279 -14.95 -34.33 40.12
CA ILE A 279 -14.41 -35.39 40.97
C ILE A 279 -15.49 -35.86 41.95
N PHE A 280 -15.80 -37.16 41.89
CA PHE A 280 -16.67 -37.87 42.83
C PHE A 280 -15.81 -38.56 43.91
N PRO A 281 -15.70 -37.99 45.12
CA PRO A 281 -15.03 -38.68 46.22
C PRO A 281 -15.83 -39.94 46.66
N PRO A 282 -15.18 -40.96 47.23
CA PRO A 282 -15.83 -42.21 47.62
C PRO A 282 -17.02 -41.96 48.57
N GLY A 283 -18.18 -42.53 48.24
CA GLY A 283 -19.37 -42.48 49.09
C GLY A 283 -20.16 -41.16 49.06
N GLN A 284 -19.82 -40.22 48.16
CA GLN A 284 -20.60 -38.98 47.97
C GLN A 284 -21.32 -38.99 46.63
N SER A 285 -22.60 -38.63 46.64
CA SER A 285 -23.33 -38.22 45.44
C SER A 285 -23.12 -36.72 45.21
N LYS A 286 -22.82 -36.33 43.97
CA LYS A 286 -22.87 -34.92 43.54
C LYS A 286 -23.95 -34.79 42.47
N ASN A 287 -24.91 -33.92 42.73
CA ASN A 287 -25.92 -33.55 41.74
C ASN A 287 -25.36 -32.44 40.85
N CYS A 288 -25.19 -32.74 39.57
CA CYS A 288 -24.80 -31.75 38.57
C CYS A 288 -26.04 -31.33 37.77
N SER A 289 -26.46 -30.08 37.93
CA SER A 289 -27.56 -29.51 37.14
C SER A 289 -26.98 -28.67 36.01
N LEU A 290 -27.12 -29.16 34.77
CA LEU A 290 -26.83 -28.36 33.58
C LEU A 290 -27.94 -27.35 33.38
N LYS A 291 -27.66 -26.07 33.65
CA LYS A 291 -28.55 -24.98 33.25
C LYS A 291 -28.29 -24.67 31.78
N VAL A 292 -29.18 -25.10 30.90
CA VAL A 292 -29.15 -24.71 29.48
C VAL A 292 -29.53 -23.23 29.40
N ILE A 293 -28.55 -22.37 29.11
CA ILE A 293 -28.79 -20.93 28.94
C ILE A 293 -29.18 -20.68 27.48
N ASN A 294 -30.43 -20.25 27.26
CA ASN A 294 -30.98 -19.74 26.00
C ASN A 294 -30.60 -20.51 24.72
N ALA A 295 -31.09 -21.75 24.59
CA ALA A 295 -31.06 -22.47 23.32
C ALA A 295 -32.29 -22.11 22.47
N ILE A 296 -32.25 -20.96 21.79
CA ILE A 296 -33.26 -20.60 20.80
C ILE A 296 -33.01 -21.49 19.57
N ASN A 297 -33.93 -22.42 19.28
CA ASN A 297 -33.97 -23.34 18.13
C ASN A 297 -32.98 -24.53 18.12
N THR A 298 -32.74 -25.21 19.24
CA THR A 298 -32.08 -26.54 19.23
C THR A 298 -33.10 -27.67 19.32
N SER A 299 -33.18 -28.52 18.29
CA SER A 299 -34.08 -29.69 18.24
C SER A 299 -33.56 -30.90 19.02
N SER A 300 -32.25 -30.97 19.30
CA SER A 300 -31.65 -31.96 20.20
C SER A 300 -30.34 -31.43 20.79
N VAL A 301 -30.02 -31.87 22.01
CA VAL A 301 -28.74 -31.61 22.68
C VAL A 301 -28.10 -32.98 22.97
N SER A 302 -26.94 -33.23 22.36
CA SER A 302 -26.13 -34.41 22.65
C SER A 302 -25.03 -34.04 23.62
N LEU A 303 -25.00 -34.67 24.79
CA LEU A 303 -23.92 -34.56 25.76
C LEU A 303 -23.01 -35.77 25.64
N THR A 304 -21.71 -35.53 25.46
CA THR A 304 -20.68 -36.58 25.49
C THR A 304 -19.73 -36.30 26.64
N TRP A 305 -19.43 -37.32 27.42
CA TRP A 305 -18.60 -37.23 28.61
C TRP A 305 -17.81 -38.52 28.75
N TRP A 306 -16.63 -38.39 29.37
CA TRP A 306 -15.71 -39.49 29.64
C TRP A 306 -15.63 -39.64 31.16
N ILE A 307 -15.80 -40.87 31.64
CA ILE A 307 -15.64 -41.18 33.06
C ILE A 307 -14.27 -41.79 33.23
N GLN A 308 -13.36 -41.07 33.88
CA GLN A 308 -12.06 -41.63 34.24
C GLN A 308 -12.18 -42.40 35.56
N ILE A 309 -12.03 -43.72 35.50
CA ILE A 309 -12.13 -44.60 36.66
C ILE A 309 -10.72 -44.83 37.21
N ARG A 310 -10.49 -44.54 38.50
CA ARG A 310 -9.22 -44.88 39.17
C ARG A 310 -9.09 -46.40 39.33
N GLN A 311 -7.88 -46.94 39.19
CA GLN A 311 -7.58 -48.38 39.23
C GLN A 311 -8.11 -49.12 40.48
N ASP A 312 -8.31 -48.43 41.59
CA ASP A 312 -8.79 -48.99 42.86
C ASP A 312 -10.33 -49.15 42.94
N SER A 313 -11.03 -49.01 41.80
CA SER A 313 -12.50 -48.94 41.74
C SER A 313 -13.16 -50.20 41.18
N SER A 314 -12.39 -51.29 40.96
CA SER A 314 -12.91 -52.56 40.43
C SER A 314 -14.05 -53.11 41.31
N GLY A 315 -15.17 -53.50 40.70
CA GLY A 315 -16.35 -54.02 41.41
C GLY A 315 -17.31 -52.96 41.97
N LYS A 316 -17.08 -51.68 41.70
CA LYS A 316 -18.03 -50.60 42.05
C LYS A 316 -19.06 -50.40 40.92
N ILE A 317 -20.29 -50.07 41.31
CA ILE A 317 -21.36 -49.69 40.40
C ILE A 317 -21.50 -48.18 40.42
N ILE A 318 -21.53 -47.55 39.25
CA ILE A 318 -21.87 -46.14 39.11
C ILE A 318 -23.34 -46.06 38.68
N HIS A 319 -24.17 -45.45 39.53
CA HIS A 319 -25.54 -45.10 39.18
C HIS A 319 -25.58 -43.68 38.65
N LEU A 320 -26.01 -43.52 37.40
CA LEU A 320 -26.30 -42.23 36.80
C LEU A 320 -27.80 -42.03 36.87
N LEU A 321 -28.22 -41.00 37.60
CA LEU A 321 -29.63 -40.64 37.77
C LEU A 321 -29.92 -39.43 36.90
N ASN A 322 -30.93 -39.51 36.04
CA ASN A 322 -31.48 -38.33 35.38
C ASN A 322 -32.50 -37.63 36.31
N GLY A 323 -32.85 -36.37 36.04
CA GLY A 323 -33.82 -35.59 36.83
C GLY A 323 -35.25 -36.15 36.87
N ASN A 324 -35.53 -37.24 36.15
CA ASN A 324 -36.77 -38.00 36.20
C ASN A 324 -36.65 -39.33 37.00
N ASP A 325 -35.55 -39.52 37.73
CA ASP A 325 -35.19 -40.75 38.46
C ASP A 325 -34.97 -42.00 37.58
N ASP A 326 -34.82 -41.82 36.27
CA ASP A 326 -34.34 -42.89 35.38
C ASP A 326 -32.89 -43.25 35.73
N ILE A 327 -32.63 -44.54 35.96
CA ILE A 327 -31.34 -45.06 36.41
C ILE A 327 -30.60 -45.73 35.25
N LEU A 328 -29.47 -45.16 34.85
CA LEU A 328 -28.48 -45.87 34.05
C LEU A 328 -27.39 -46.41 34.97
N SER A 329 -27.23 -47.73 35.05
CA SER A 329 -26.21 -48.36 35.90
C SER A 329 -25.04 -48.87 35.06
N LEU A 330 -23.84 -48.38 35.34
CA LEU A 330 -22.60 -48.85 34.72
C LEU A 330 -21.86 -49.74 35.72
N TYR A 331 -21.68 -51.01 35.36
CA TYR A 331 -20.87 -51.95 36.12
C TYR A 331 -19.43 -51.92 35.60
N ILE A 332 -18.48 -51.73 36.50
CA ILE A 332 -17.05 -51.67 36.15
C ILE A 332 -16.47 -53.08 36.30
N GLU A 333 -16.42 -53.81 35.19
CA GLU A 333 -15.65 -55.05 35.09
C GLU A 333 -14.17 -54.75 34.88
N ARG A 334 -13.34 -55.58 35.49
CA ARG A 334 -11.88 -55.54 35.33
C ARG A 334 -11.54 -56.62 34.31
N GLU A 335 -10.94 -56.24 33.18
CA GLU A 335 -10.12 -57.18 32.40
C GLU A 335 -8.77 -57.41 33.09
#